data_AF-A0A846WE12-F1
#
_entry.id   AF-A0A846WE12-F1
#
_cell.length_a   1.000
_cell.length_b   1.000
_cell.length_c   1.000
_cell.angle_alpha   90.00
_cell.angle_beta   90.00
_cell.angle_gamma   90.00
#
_symmetry.space_group_name_H-M   'P 1'
#
loop_
_entity.id
_entity.type
_entity.pdbx_description
1 polymer ?
#
loop_
_entity_poly.entity_id
_entity_poly.type
_entity_poly.pdbx_seq_one_letter_code
_entity_poly.pdbx_strand_id
1 'polypeptide(L)'
;MIGPTENALRALLARALSSTLIPGYSAWVVLNAVSAARPGNNWRERTAEGLKANPDDLEVVLDELRSAGLVDGGEVLTARGADELAATRAAVTEVTRGLVEGIDEAQQETTRQVLDAIRRKAEELLSA
;
A
#
# COMPACT_ATOMS: atom_id res chain seq x y z
N MET A 1 -12.57 4.89 17.35
CA MET A 1 -12.35 3.50 16.88
C MET A 1 -11.51 3.45 15.62
N ILE A 2 -11.76 4.28 14.59
CA ILE A 2 -10.98 4.28 13.34
C ILE A 2 -9.47 4.40 13.58
N GLY A 3 -9.01 5.43 14.31
CA GLY A 3 -7.58 5.64 14.57
C GLY A 3 -6.87 4.44 15.24
N PRO A 4 -7.36 3.90 16.38
CA PRO A 4 -6.79 2.70 16.97
C PRO A 4 -6.79 1.48 16.05
N THR A 5 -7.85 1.25 15.27
CA THR A 5 -7.91 0.16 14.30
C THR A 5 -6.85 0.35 13.19
N GLU A 6 -6.76 1.54 12.61
CA GLU A 6 -5.75 1.87 11.60
C GLU A 6 -4.33 1.66 12.14
N ASN A 7 -4.05 2.10 13.36
CA ASN A 7 -2.74 1.92 13.99
C ASN A 7 -2.42 0.43 14.20
N ALA A 8 -3.39 -0.37 14.63
CA ALA A 8 -3.21 -1.82 14.77
C ALA A 8 -2.94 -2.50 13.42
N LEU A 9 -3.69 -2.16 12.38
CA LEU A 9 -3.50 -2.68 11.02
C LEU A 9 -2.13 -2.27 10.45
N ARG A 10 -1.72 -1.01 10.66
CA ARG A 10 -0.42 -0.49 10.23
C ARG A 10 0.73 -1.20 10.96
N ALA A 11 0.59 -1.45 12.27
CA ALA A 11 1.57 -2.20 13.04
C ALA A 11 1.67 -3.67 12.58
N LEU A 12 0.55 -4.30 12.26
CA LEU A 12 0.53 -5.66 11.73
C LEU A 12 1.20 -5.74 10.35
N LEU A 13 0.91 -4.79 9.47
CA LEU A 13 1.56 -4.69 8.17
C LEU A 13 3.07 -4.43 8.31
N ALA A 14 3.47 -3.49 9.17
CA ALA A 14 4.88 -3.23 9.44
C ALA A 14 5.62 -4.48 9.94
N ARG A 15 4.98 -5.29 10.80
CA ARG A 15 5.52 -6.58 11.23
C ARG A 15 5.63 -7.59 10.08
N ALA A 16 4.67 -7.63 9.17
CA ALA A 16 4.76 -8.51 7.99
C ALA A 16 5.94 -8.10 7.08
N LEU A 17 6.12 -6.79 6.89
CA LEU A 17 7.18 -6.21 6.07
C LEU A 17 8.57 -6.29 6.71
N SER A 18 8.70 -6.40 8.04
CA SER A 18 10.01 -6.39 8.70
C SER A 18 10.90 -7.59 8.36
N SER A 19 10.37 -8.59 7.66
CA SER A 19 11.11 -9.76 7.17
C SER A 19 11.43 -9.71 5.68
N THR A 20 11.04 -8.63 4.98
CA THR A 20 11.17 -8.47 3.53
C THR A 20 12.20 -7.41 3.18
N LEU A 21 12.55 -7.30 1.91
CA LEU A 21 13.44 -6.26 1.39
C LEU A 21 12.72 -4.91 1.15
N ILE A 22 11.41 -4.84 1.38
CA ILE A 22 10.60 -3.66 1.10
C ILE A 22 10.64 -2.74 2.33
N PRO A 23 11.23 -1.52 2.22
CA PRO A 23 11.46 -0.65 3.37
C PRO A 23 10.17 0.02 3.86
N GLY A 24 9.41 -0.73 4.66
CA GLY A 24 8.23 -0.22 5.36
C GLY A 24 7.02 0.05 4.48
N TYR A 25 6.05 0.75 5.07
CA TYR A 25 4.71 0.90 4.50
C TYR A 25 4.68 1.70 3.19
N SER A 26 5.35 2.85 3.15
CA SER A 26 5.34 3.71 1.95
C SER A 26 5.96 2.98 0.76
N ALA A 27 7.11 2.32 0.95
CA ALA A 27 7.75 1.53 -0.10
C ALA A 27 6.88 0.36 -0.58
N TRP A 28 6.15 -0.29 0.32
CA TRP A 28 5.16 -1.31 -0.03
C TRP A 28 4.04 -0.76 -0.94
N VAL A 29 3.49 0.41 -0.60
CA VAL A 29 2.44 1.05 -1.41
C VAL A 29 2.99 1.47 -2.77
N VAL A 30 4.16 2.11 -2.81
CA VAL A 30 4.81 2.55 -4.04
C VAL A 30 5.14 1.36 -4.95
N LEU A 31 5.68 0.27 -4.41
CA LEU A 31 6.00 -0.92 -5.20
C LEU A 31 4.75 -1.57 -5.81
N ASN A 32 3.62 -1.58 -5.09
CA ASN A 32 2.34 -2.03 -5.64
C ASN A 32 1.83 -1.09 -6.74
N ALA A 33 2.02 0.22 -6.61
CA ALA A 33 1.63 1.19 -7.63
C ALA A 33 2.48 1.06 -8.90
N VAL A 34 3.81 0.93 -8.75
CA VAL A 34 4.74 0.62 -9.84
C VAL A 34 4.34 -0.67 -10.56
N SER A 35 4.03 -1.74 -9.80
CA SER A 35 3.53 -3.01 -10.37
C SER A 35 2.26 -2.88 -11.20
N ALA A 36 1.39 -1.90 -10.87
CA ALA A 36 0.12 -1.66 -11.54
C ALA A 36 0.20 -0.54 -12.59
N ALA A 37 1.36 0.11 -12.73
CA ALA A 37 1.59 1.20 -13.66
C ALA A 37 1.37 0.71 -15.10
N ARG A 38 0.74 1.56 -15.92
CA ARG A 38 0.49 1.32 -17.34
C ARG A 38 0.81 2.59 -18.11
N PRO A 39 1.25 2.49 -19.37
CA PRO A 39 1.47 3.67 -20.19
C PRO A 39 0.24 4.60 -20.17
N GLY A 40 0.46 5.88 -19.86
CA GLY A 40 -0.58 6.90 -19.81
C GLY A 40 -1.38 6.99 -18.50
N ASN A 41 -1.06 6.21 -17.46
CA ASN A 41 -1.68 6.40 -16.14
C ASN A 41 -0.85 7.35 -15.24
N ASN A 42 -1.54 8.16 -14.42
CA ASN A 42 -0.94 9.09 -13.46
C ASN A 42 -0.66 8.40 -12.11
N TRP A 43 -0.05 7.22 -12.13
CA TRP A 43 0.08 6.39 -10.92
C TRP A 43 0.84 7.12 -9.80
N ARG A 44 1.86 7.94 -10.12
CA ARG A 44 2.61 8.71 -9.11
C ARG A 44 1.72 9.66 -8.32
N GLU A 45 0.96 10.48 -9.03
CA GLU A 45 0.03 11.45 -8.44
C GLU A 45 -0.99 10.73 -7.55
N ARG A 46 -1.64 9.68 -8.07
CA ARG A 46 -2.60 8.88 -7.31
C ARG A 46 -1.99 8.20 -6.09
N THR A 47 -0.73 7.79 -6.17
CA THR A 47 -0.01 7.15 -5.05
C THR A 47 0.34 8.17 -3.98
N ALA A 48 0.82 9.35 -4.36
CA ALA A 48 1.08 10.45 -3.44
C ALA A 48 -0.22 10.91 -2.74
N GLU A 49 -1.31 11.07 -3.49
CA GLU A 49 -2.64 11.36 -2.95
C GLU A 49 -3.15 10.28 -1.99
N GLY A 50 -2.93 9.00 -2.31
CA GLY A 50 -3.32 7.86 -1.48
C GLY A 50 -2.52 7.77 -0.19
N LEU A 51 -1.22 8.06 -0.26
CA LEU A 51 -0.33 8.15 0.89
C LEU A 51 -0.50 9.44 1.69
N LYS A 52 -1.22 10.43 1.15
CA LYS A 52 -1.29 11.81 1.68
C LYS A 52 0.12 12.39 1.89
N ALA A 53 1.02 12.09 0.95
CA ALA A 53 2.42 12.47 0.98
C ALA A 53 2.73 13.49 -0.12
N ASN A 54 3.80 14.27 0.05
CA ASN A 54 4.24 15.18 -1.00
C ASN A 54 4.91 14.38 -2.15
N PRO A 55 4.90 14.90 -3.38
CA PRO A 55 5.62 14.28 -4.49
C PRO A 55 7.11 14.04 -4.19
N ASP A 56 7.75 14.93 -3.43
CA ASP A 56 9.16 14.78 -3.02
C ASP A 56 9.37 13.57 -2.10
N ASP A 57 8.41 13.25 -1.23
CA ASP A 57 8.47 12.06 -0.37
C ASP A 57 8.38 10.77 -1.21
N LEU A 58 7.65 10.82 -2.33
CA LEU A 58 7.55 9.68 -3.25
C LEU A 58 8.89 9.38 -3.93
N GLU A 59 9.64 10.42 -4.31
CA GLU A 59 10.95 10.25 -4.93
C GLU A 59 11.95 9.63 -3.95
N VAL A 60 11.94 10.05 -2.67
CA VAL A 60 12.76 9.42 -1.62
C VAL A 60 12.48 7.93 -1.51
N VAL A 61 11.20 7.54 -1.52
CA VAL A 61 10.80 6.12 -1.48
C VAL A 61 11.25 5.37 -2.74
N LEU A 62 11.18 6.00 -3.92
CA LEU A 62 11.67 5.40 -5.16
C LEU A 62 13.19 5.21 -5.13
N ASP A 63 13.94 6.16 -4.57
CA ASP A 63 15.39 6.02 -4.36
C ASP A 63 15.74 4.85 -3.45
N GLU A 64 14.98 4.64 -2.37
CA GLU A 64 15.15 3.48 -1.49
C GLU A 64 14.87 2.16 -2.23
N LEU A 65 13.79 2.11 -3.02
CA LEU A 65 13.44 0.94 -3.83
C LEU A 65 14.47 0.65 -4.92
N ARG A 66 15.04 1.68 -5.55
CA ARG A 66 16.15 1.56 -6.51
C ARG A 66 17.42 1.06 -5.82
N SER A 67 17.75 1.60 -4.66
CA SER A 67 18.90 1.19 -3.85
C SER A 67 18.79 -0.26 -3.37
N ALA A 68 17.58 -0.72 -3.08
CA ALA A 68 17.28 -2.13 -2.76
C ALA A 68 17.27 -3.05 -3.99
N GLY A 69 17.36 -2.50 -5.20
CA GLY A 69 17.34 -3.24 -6.47
C GLY A 69 15.96 -3.82 -6.82
N LEU A 70 14.88 -3.24 -6.28
CA LEU A 70 13.50 -3.69 -6.52
C LEU A 70 12.85 -2.96 -7.70
N VAL A 71 13.28 -1.74 -7.97
CA VAL A 71 12.81 -0.89 -9.07
C VAL A 71 14.03 -0.40 -9.87
N ASP A 72 13.89 -0.27 -11.19
CA ASP A 72 14.94 0.26 -12.06
C ASP A 72 14.81 1.78 -12.33
N GLY A 73 15.72 2.33 -13.13
CA GLY A 73 15.71 3.76 -13.50
C GLY A 73 14.54 4.18 -14.39
N GLY A 74 13.84 3.22 -15.01
CA GLY A 74 12.60 3.46 -15.76
C GLY A 74 11.34 3.34 -14.88
N GLU A 75 11.53 3.15 -13.57
CA GLU A 75 10.46 2.88 -12.61
C GLU A 75 9.62 1.66 -12.96
N VAL A 76 10.30 0.62 -13.42
CA VAL A 76 9.75 -0.70 -13.64
C VAL A 76 10.28 -1.64 -12.56
N LEU A 77 9.49 -2.63 -12.18
CA LEU A 77 9.96 -3.70 -11.30
C LEU A 77 11.14 -4.43 -11.96
N THR A 78 12.22 -4.62 -11.21
CA THR A 78 13.23 -5.60 -11.59
C THR A 78 12.65 -7.01 -11.42
N ALA A 79 13.30 -8.04 -11.97
CA ALA A 79 12.91 -9.43 -11.72
C ALA A 79 12.88 -9.75 -10.21
N ARG A 80 13.92 -9.29 -9.48
CA ARG A 80 13.99 -9.38 -8.02
C ARG A 80 12.84 -8.64 -7.34
N GLY A 81 12.50 -7.44 -7.81
CA GLY A 81 11.39 -6.66 -7.29
C GLY A 81 10.03 -7.35 -7.48
N ALA A 82 9.83 -7.99 -8.63
CA ALA A 82 8.63 -8.76 -8.91
C ALA A 82 8.50 -9.99 -8.00
N ASP A 83 9.59 -10.74 -7.81
CA ASP A 83 9.62 -11.91 -6.93
C ASP A 83 9.38 -11.51 -5.46
N GLU A 84 10.06 -10.47 -4.98
CA GLU A 84 9.90 -9.95 -3.63
C GLU A 84 8.48 -9.42 -3.38
N LEU A 85 7.92 -8.71 -4.35
CA LEU A 85 6.54 -8.21 -4.28
C LEU A 85 5.54 -9.36 -4.23
N ALA A 86 5.73 -10.40 -5.03
CA ALA A 86 4.86 -11.59 -5.04
C ALA A 86 4.93 -12.33 -3.69
N ALA A 87 6.14 -12.56 -3.16
CA ALA A 87 6.34 -13.19 -1.86
C ALA A 87 5.72 -12.35 -0.73
N THR A 88 5.93 -11.03 -0.75
CA THR A 88 5.36 -10.12 0.27
C THR A 88 3.83 -10.07 0.18
N ARG A 89 3.25 -10.06 -1.03
CA ARG A 89 1.78 -10.16 -1.21
C ARG A 89 1.23 -11.42 -0.56
N ALA A 90 1.86 -12.57 -0.79
CA ALA A 90 1.44 -13.82 -0.16
C ALA A 90 1.51 -13.74 1.38
N ALA A 91 2.59 -13.19 1.94
CA ALA A 91 2.74 -13.01 3.38
C ALA A 91 1.69 -12.05 3.97
N VAL A 92 1.44 -10.91 3.32
CA VAL A 92 0.42 -9.94 3.74
C VAL A 92 -0.98 -10.56 3.65
N THR A 93 -1.30 -11.28 2.56
CA THR A 93 -2.60 -11.97 2.42
C THR A 93 -2.81 -12.99 3.51
N GLU A 94 -1.79 -13.78 3.87
CA GLU A 94 -1.92 -14.76 4.94
C GLU A 94 -2.18 -14.09 6.29
N VAL A 95 -1.45 -13.00 6.59
CA VAL A 95 -1.64 -12.24 7.81
C VAL A 95 -3.00 -11.55 7.87
N THR A 96 -3.50 -11.01 6.75
CA THR A 96 -4.80 -10.33 6.71
C THR A 96 -5.98 -11.30 6.68
N ARG A 97 -5.82 -12.52 6.19
CA ARG A 97 -6.84 -13.57 6.25
C ARG A 97 -7.30 -13.85 7.68
N GLY A 98 -6.37 -13.84 8.65
CA GLY A 98 -6.68 -14.00 10.07
C GLY A 98 -7.50 -12.85 10.68
N LEU A 99 -7.51 -11.66 10.06
CA LEU A 99 -8.27 -10.50 10.57
C LEU A 99 -9.78 -10.64 10.35
N VAL A 100 -10.18 -11.40 9.34
CA VAL A 100 -11.58 -11.58 8.95
C VAL A 100 -12.13 -12.95 9.34
N GLU A 101 -11.32 -13.76 10.01
CA GLU A 101 -11.76 -15.06 10.54
C GLU A 101 -12.93 -14.86 11.50
N GLY A 102 -14.04 -15.56 11.24
CA GLY A 102 -15.27 -15.43 12.03
C GLY A 102 -16.15 -14.22 11.67
N ILE A 103 -15.77 -13.41 10.67
CA ILE A 103 -16.61 -12.32 10.12
C ILE A 103 -17.22 -12.80 8.79
N ASP A 104 -18.55 -12.77 8.68
CA ASP A 104 -19.22 -13.21 7.44
C ASP A 104 -19.03 -12.21 6.28
N GLU A 105 -19.24 -12.67 5.05
CA GLU A 105 -19.02 -11.85 3.84
C GLU A 105 -19.94 -10.62 3.80
N ALA A 106 -21.16 -10.70 4.34
CA ALA A 106 -22.09 -9.57 4.34
C ALA A 106 -21.62 -8.46 5.29
N GLN A 107 -21.04 -8.82 6.43
CA GLN A 107 -20.42 -7.91 7.38
C GLN A 107 -19.14 -7.30 6.80
N GLN A 108 -18.32 -8.09 6.10
CA GLN A 108 -17.13 -7.60 5.40
C GLN A 108 -17.52 -6.59 4.30
N GLU A 109 -18.51 -6.91 3.48
CA GLU A 109 -19.06 -6.00 2.46
C GLU A 109 -19.58 -4.71 3.08
N THR A 110 -20.40 -4.79 4.12
CA THR A 110 -20.93 -3.62 4.83
C THR A 110 -19.79 -2.76 5.38
N THR A 111 -18.77 -3.38 5.97
CA THR A 111 -17.59 -2.67 6.50
C THR A 111 -16.82 -1.96 5.39
N ARG A 112 -16.61 -2.63 4.24
CA ARG A 112 -15.96 -2.03 3.06
C ARG A 112 -16.73 -0.81 2.57
N GLN A 113 -18.05 -0.89 2.47
CA GLN A 113 -18.92 0.22 2.05
C GLN A 113 -18.85 1.41 3.02
N VAL A 114 -18.90 1.16 4.33
CA VAL A 114 -18.83 2.21 5.35
C VAL A 114 -17.47 2.90 5.35
N LEU A 115 -16.37 2.14 5.30
CA LEU A 115 -15.02 2.71 5.25
C LEU A 115 -14.81 3.52 3.98
N ASP A 116 -15.30 3.05 2.84
CA ASP A 116 -15.23 3.78 1.57
C ASP A 116 -16.04 5.10 1.60
N ALA A 117 -17.23 5.08 2.20
CA ALA A 117 -18.04 6.29 2.36
C ALA A 117 -17.35 7.33 3.26
N ILE A 118 -16.73 6.90 4.35
CA ILE A 118 -15.95 7.78 5.25
C ILE A 118 -14.73 8.34 4.51
N ARG A 119 -14.00 7.50 3.77
CA ARG A 119 -12.84 7.92 2.96
C ARG A 119 -13.23 9.01 1.96
N ARG A 120 -14.29 8.79 1.17
CA ARG A 120 -14.78 9.79 0.20
C ARG A 120 -15.16 11.10 0.85
N LYS A 121 -15.85 11.07 1.99
CA LYS A 121 -16.19 12.28 2.74
C LYS A 121 -14.96 13.03 3.26
N ALA A 122 -13.93 12.31 3.71
CA ALA A 122 -12.67 12.93 4.12
C ALA A 122 -11.95 13.60 2.92
N GLU A 123 -11.93 12.94 1.76
CA GLU A 123 -11.36 13.48 0.52
C GLU A 123 -12.10 14.75 0.04
N GLU A 124 -13.43 14.76 0.10
CA GLU A 124 -14.25 15.95 -0.18
C GLU A 124 -13.88 17.12 0.75
N LEU A 125 -13.70 16.87 2.05
CA LEU A 125 -13.36 17.92 3.03
C LEU A 125 -11.94 18.47 2.89
N LEU A 126 -10.99 17.67 2.38
CA LEU A 126 -9.61 18.10 2.12
C LEU A 126 -9.46 18.90 0.82
N SER A 127 -10.44 18.78 -0.09
CA SER A 127 -10.41 19.42 -1.42
C SER A 127 -11.20 20.74 -1.46
N ALA A 128 -11.87 21.10 -0.36
CA ALA A 128 -12.66 22.32 -0.18
C ALA A 128 -11.85 23.42 0.50
#